data_AF-K6GK58-F1
#
_entry.id   AF-K6GK58-F1
#
_cell.length_a   1.000
_cell.length_b   1.000
_cell.length_c   1.000
_cell.angle_alpha   90.00
_cell.angle_beta   90.00
_cell.angle_gamma   90.00
#
_symmetry.space_group_name_H-M   'P 1'
#
loop_
_entity.id
_entity.type
_entity.pdbx_description
1 polymer ?
#
loop_
_entity_poly.entity_id
_entity_poly.type
_entity_poly.pdbx_seq_one_letter_code
_entity_poly.pdbx_strand_id
1 'polypeptide(L)'
;MRPYSAAFAKSFLTPQEQPLTIGKAAYRVELGLGQGTMVETIDGIETRYPMVQALGGKNGFYFITPLDKGRLQTLPLAYDVGKRAWFDMAGSGVCHFSTGDTAAVNWKEWPYTFNTGCYGCHVSQFATS
;
A
#
# COMPACT_ATOMS: atom_id res chain seq x y z
N MET A 1 0.49 10.29 -8.22
CA MET A 1 -0.64 9.52 -7.66
C MET A 1 -1.63 9.24 -8.78
N ARG A 2 -2.25 8.06 -8.82
CA ARG A 2 -3.26 7.69 -9.81
C ARG A 2 -4.35 6.81 -9.17
N PRO A 3 -5.61 6.86 -9.64
CA PRO A 3 -6.64 5.91 -9.23
C PRO A 3 -6.19 4.48 -9.51
N TYR A 4 -6.51 3.56 -8.60
CA TYR A 4 -6.37 2.14 -8.90
C TYR A 4 -7.36 1.75 -9.99
N SER A 5 -6.93 0.95 -10.97
CA SER A 5 -7.81 0.39 -11.99
C SER A 5 -7.36 -1.01 -12.40
N ALA A 6 -8.28 -1.81 -12.93
CA ALA A 6 -7.97 -3.14 -13.47
C ALA A 6 -6.94 -3.08 -14.61
N ALA A 7 -6.99 -2.04 -15.45
CA ALA A 7 -6.01 -1.83 -16.52
C ALA A 7 -4.60 -1.60 -15.94
N PHE A 8 -4.49 -0.74 -14.92
CA PHE A 8 -3.23 -0.53 -14.20
C PHE A 8 -2.73 -1.83 -13.58
N ALA A 9 -3.59 -2.57 -12.87
CA ALA A 9 -3.21 -3.81 -12.21
C ALA A 9 -2.67 -4.84 -13.22
N LYS A 10 -3.37 -5.01 -14.35
CA LYS A 10 -2.96 -5.93 -15.42
C LYS A 10 -1.63 -5.55 -16.06
N SER A 11 -1.33 -4.25 -16.17
CA SER A 11 -0.09 -3.77 -16.80
C SER A 11 1.12 -3.85 -15.88
N PHE A 12 0.95 -3.67 -14.57
CA PHE A 12 2.08 -3.44 -13.65
C PHE A 12 2.22 -4.48 -12.54
N LEU A 13 1.13 -5.12 -12.12
CA LEU A 13 1.12 -5.94 -10.92
C LEU A 13 1.05 -7.43 -11.26
N THR A 14 1.77 -8.22 -10.48
CA THR A 14 1.67 -9.68 -10.45
C THR A 14 0.89 -10.11 -9.20
N PRO A 15 0.07 -11.16 -9.27
CA PRO A 15 -0.53 -11.74 -8.07
C PRO A 15 0.53 -12.26 -7.10
N GLN A 16 0.21 -12.27 -5.81
CA GLN A 16 1.07 -12.92 -4.82
C GLN A 16 0.96 -14.43 -4.91
N GLU A 17 2.11 -15.12 -4.94
CA GLU A 17 2.16 -16.58 -4.81
C GLU A 17 1.70 -17.03 -3.41
N GLN A 18 2.20 -16.35 -2.37
CA GLN A 18 1.87 -16.62 -0.98
C GLN A 18 1.50 -15.34 -0.22
N PRO A 19 0.68 -15.43 0.84
CA PRO A 19 0.41 -14.27 1.70
C PRO A 19 1.69 -13.78 2.35
N LEU A 20 1.82 -12.46 2.52
CA LEU A 20 2.90 -11.85 3.27
C LEU A 20 2.51 -11.76 4.75
N THR A 21 3.33 -12.30 5.64
CA THR A 21 3.07 -12.22 7.09
C THR A 21 3.81 -11.02 7.68
N ILE A 22 3.09 -10.15 8.37
CA ILE A 22 3.64 -9.00 9.09
C ILE A 22 3.12 -9.07 10.53
N GLY A 23 4.01 -9.31 11.48
CA GLY A 23 3.63 -9.57 12.87
C GLY A 23 2.73 -10.80 13.00
N LYS A 24 1.52 -10.62 13.53
CA LYS A 24 0.52 -11.70 13.71
C LYS A 24 -0.49 -11.81 12.56
N ALA A 25 -0.39 -10.94 11.56
CA ALA A 25 -1.35 -10.83 10.48
C ALA A 25 -0.75 -11.34 9.17
N ALA A 26 -1.57 -12.07 8.39
CA ALA A 26 -1.24 -12.45 7.03
C ALA A 26 -1.97 -11.54 6.04
N TYR A 27 -1.29 -11.10 5.00
CA TYR A 27 -1.81 -10.14 4.04
C TYR A 27 -1.78 -10.72 2.63
N ARG A 28 -2.92 -10.69 1.94
CA ARG A 28 -3.06 -11.06 0.53
C ARG A 28 -3.65 -9.91 -0.27
N VAL A 29 -3.17 -9.69 -1.48
CA VAL A 29 -3.73 -8.74 -2.45
C VAL A 29 -4.47 -9.51 -3.53
N GLU A 30 -5.76 -9.21 -3.66
CA GLU A 30 -6.65 -9.71 -4.68
C GLU A 30 -6.76 -8.68 -5.80
N LEU A 31 -6.22 -9.03 -6.98
CA LEU A 31 -6.27 -8.20 -8.18
C LEU A 31 -7.52 -8.56 -9.01
N GLY A 32 -8.71 -8.23 -8.48
CA GLY A 32 -10.01 -8.56 -9.11
C GLY A 32 -10.43 -7.63 -10.25
N LEU A 33 -11.49 -8.01 -10.97
CA LEU A 33 -12.15 -7.19 -12.00
C LEU A 33 -12.88 -6.02 -11.34
N GLY A 34 -12.28 -4.83 -11.41
CA GLY A 34 -12.86 -3.58 -10.91
C GLY A 34 -11.90 -2.87 -9.95
N GLN A 35 -11.78 -3.38 -8.74
CA GLN A 35 -10.95 -2.80 -7.70
C GLN A 35 -10.09 -3.87 -7.01
N GLY A 36 -8.82 -3.56 -6.80
CA GLY A 36 -7.94 -4.45 -6.07
C GLY A 36 -8.20 -4.31 -4.57
N THR A 37 -8.11 -5.41 -3.85
CA THR A 37 -8.42 -5.46 -2.42
C THR A 37 -7.27 -6.11 -1.68
N MET A 38 -6.83 -5.50 -0.57
CA MET A 38 -5.95 -6.16 0.38
C MET A 38 -6.81 -6.87 1.43
N VAL A 39 -6.60 -8.16 1.60
CA VAL A 39 -7.20 -8.99 2.64
C VAL A 39 -6.17 -9.18 3.75
N GLU A 40 -6.53 -8.77 4.95
CA GLU A 40 -5.79 -9.03 6.18
C GLU A 40 -6.46 -10.18 6.92
N THR A 41 -5.70 -11.18 7.31
CA THR A 41 -6.18 -12.33 8.09
C THR A 41 -5.46 -12.34 9.44
N ILE A 42 -6.23 -12.28 10.53
CA ILE A 42 -5.72 -12.38 11.91
C ILE A 42 -6.56 -13.44 12.62
N ASP A 43 -5.92 -14.49 13.14
CA ASP A 43 -6.60 -15.59 13.84
C ASP A 43 -7.79 -16.19 13.05
N GLY A 44 -7.65 -16.24 11.72
CA GLY A 44 -8.69 -16.73 10.80
C GLY A 44 -9.78 -15.72 10.44
N ILE A 45 -9.77 -14.52 11.01
CA ILE A 45 -10.71 -13.44 10.70
C ILE A 45 -10.15 -12.62 9.54
N GLU A 46 -10.91 -12.55 8.44
CA GLU A 46 -10.56 -11.74 7.28
C GLU A 46 -11.17 -10.33 7.36
N THR A 47 -10.33 -9.31 7.15
CA THR A 47 -10.74 -7.92 6.93
C THR A 47 -10.28 -7.46 5.56
N ARG A 48 -11.17 -6.80 4.81
CA ARG A 48 -10.93 -6.40 3.42
C ARG A 48 -10.76 -4.89 3.31
N TYR A 49 -9.70 -4.45 2.62
CA TYR A 49 -9.34 -3.05 2.43
C TYR A 49 -9.24 -2.73 0.93
N PRO A 50 -10.16 -1.93 0.37
CA PRO A 50 -10.15 -1.60 -1.04
C PRO A 50 -8.98 -0.66 -1.37
N MET A 51 -8.20 -1.02 -2.38
CA MET A 51 -7.14 -0.16 -2.92
C MET A 51 -7.79 0.89 -3.82
N VAL A 52 -7.82 2.15 -3.37
CA VAL A 52 -8.46 3.24 -4.13
C VAL A 52 -7.46 4.02 -4.98
N GLN A 53 -6.20 4.10 -4.55
CA GLN A 53 -5.17 4.89 -5.21
C GLN A 53 -3.83 4.16 -5.18
N ALA A 54 -3.00 4.42 -6.20
CA ALA A 54 -1.62 3.97 -6.30
C ALA A 54 -0.68 5.18 -6.41
N LEU A 55 0.44 5.14 -5.67
CA LEU A 55 1.52 6.13 -5.70
C LEU A 55 2.82 5.48 -6.18
N GLY A 56 3.72 6.27 -6.75
CA GLY A 56 4.96 5.78 -7.34
C GLY A 56 4.87 5.56 -8.86
N GLY A 57 5.71 4.65 -9.38
CA GLY A 57 5.76 4.37 -10.82
C GLY A 57 7.06 3.72 -11.31
N LYS A 58 8.21 4.34 -11.05
CA LYS A 58 9.49 3.88 -11.63
C LYS A 58 10.06 2.66 -10.91
N ASN A 59 10.10 2.71 -9.58
CA ASN A 59 10.79 1.70 -8.76
C ASN A 59 9.81 0.87 -7.91
N GLY A 60 8.65 1.43 -7.59
CA GLY A 60 7.65 0.73 -6.78
C GLY A 60 6.28 1.40 -6.81
N PHE A 61 5.29 0.67 -6.33
CA PHE A 61 3.95 1.16 -6.07
C PHE A 61 3.58 1.03 -4.61
N TYR A 62 2.97 2.09 -4.08
CA TYR A 62 2.34 2.14 -2.76
C TYR A 62 0.85 2.33 -2.96
N PHE A 63 0.04 1.79 -2.05
CA PHE A 63 -1.40 1.76 -2.20
C PHE A 63 -2.09 2.45 -1.03
N ILE A 64 -3.23 3.08 -1.32
CA ILE A 64 -4.05 3.74 -0.30
C ILE A 64 -5.40 3.03 -0.20
N THR A 65 -5.86 2.84 1.03
CA THR A 65 -7.23 2.42 1.38
C THR A 65 -7.93 3.52 2.15
N PRO A 66 -9.24 3.73 1.97
CA PRO A 66 -10.04 4.42 2.98
C PRO A 66 -10.13 3.56 4.24
N LEU A 67 -10.10 4.22 5.40
CA LEU A 67 -10.51 3.71 6.69
C LEU A 67 -11.65 4.58 7.25
N ASP A 68 -12.13 4.22 8.43
CA ASP A 68 -13.18 4.92 9.15
C ASP A 68 -12.94 6.44 9.23
N LYS A 69 -14.06 7.17 9.27
CA LYS A 69 -14.09 8.64 9.37
C LYS A 69 -13.43 9.37 8.19
N GLY A 70 -13.37 8.73 7.02
CA GLY A 70 -12.84 9.34 5.80
C GLY A 70 -11.30 9.43 5.76
N ARG A 71 -10.62 8.72 6.66
CA ARG A 71 -9.15 8.72 6.71
C ARG A 71 -8.59 7.90 5.55
N LEU A 72 -7.64 8.45 4.82
CA LEU A 72 -6.87 7.71 3.82
C LEU A 72 -5.61 7.13 4.48
N GLN A 73 -5.40 5.84 4.33
CA GLN A 73 -4.26 5.13 4.91
C GLN A 73 -3.41 4.47 3.85
N THR A 74 -2.10 4.56 4.03
CA THR A 74 -1.14 3.84 3.20
C THR A 74 -1.10 2.39 3.65
N LEU A 75 -1.29 1.45 2.72
CA LEU A 75 -1.26 0.03 3.01
C LEU A 75 0.16 -0.44 3.41
N PRO A 76 0.27 -1.47 4.25
CA PRO A 76 1.55 -2.01 4.69
C PRO A 76 2.27 -2.80 3.59
N LEU A 77 1.57 -3.16 2.51
CA LEU A 77 2.14 -3.84 1.35
C LEU A 77 2.44 -2.82 0.26
N ALA A 78 3.67 -2.89 -0.26
CA ALA A 78 4.10 -2.19 -1.46
C ALA A 78 4.53 -3.21 -2.53
N TYR A 79 4.63 -2.74 -3.76
CA TYR A 79 5.06 -3.54 -4.90
C TYR A 79 6.37 -3.00 -5.46
N ASP A 80 7.38 -3.86 -5.59
CA ASP A 80 8.66 -3.54 -6.22
C ASP A 80 8.57 -3.86 -7.71
N VAL A 81 8.76 -2.86 -8.57
CA VAL A 81 8.63 -3.02 -10.02
C VAL A 81 9.81 -3.81 -10.60
N GLY A 82 11.01 -3.65 -10.04
CA GLY A 82 12.21 -4.34 -10.50
C GLY A 82 12.18 -5.83 -10.17
N LYS A 83 11.70 -6.17 -8.96
CA LYS A 83 11.55 -7.56 -8.50
C LYS A 83 10.22 -8.19 -8.92
N ARG A 84 9.26 -7.38 -9.38
CA ARG A 84 7.89 -7.79 -9.71
C ARG A 84 7.23 -8.56 -8.56
N ALA A 85 7.44 -8.06 -7.35
CA ALA A 85 7.07 -8.75 -6.12
C ALA A 85 6.48 -7.78 -5.10
N TRP A 86 5.55 -8.30 -4.31
CA TRP A 86 5.01 -7.60 -3.15
C TRP A 86 5.97 -7.72 -1.98
N PHE A 87 6.08 -6.68 -1.16
CA PHE A 87 6.92 -6.68 0.02
C PHE A 87 6.28 -5.91 1.18
N ASP A 88 6.72 -6.24 2.39
CA ASP A 88 6.37 -5.53 3.61
C ASP A 88 7.04 -4.14 3.62
N MET A 89 6.26 -3.10 3.38
CA MET A 89 6.71 -1.71 3.48
C MET A 89 6.83 -1.26 4.93
N ALA A 90 5.99 -1.79 5.82
CA ALA A 90 5.96 -1.40 7.21
C ALA A 90 7.19 -1.88 8.00
N GLY A 91 7.67 -3.09 7.70
CA GLY A 91 8.88 -3.67 8.29
C GLY A 91 10.18 -3.32 7.58
N SER A 92 10.17 -2.88 6.32
CA SER A 92 11.40 -2.65 5.53
C SER A 92 12.13 -1.33 5.82
N GLY A 93 11.66 -0.50 6.76
CA GLY A 93 12.28 0.80 7.05
C GLY A 93 12.18 1.82 5.91
N VAL A 94 11.42 1.51 4.85
CA VAL A 94 11.13 2.42 3.71
C VAL A 94 10.04 3.42 4.05
N CYS A 95 9.41 3.29 5.22
CA CYS A 95 8.55 4.31 5.80
C CYS A 95 9.42 5.54 6.12
N HIS A 96 9.28 6.61 5.34
CA HIS A 96 10.09 7.85 5.41
C HIS A 96 9.94 8.62 6.75
N PHE A 97 9.28 8.04 7.75
CA PHE A 97 8.77 8.72 8.92
C PHE A 97 9.61 8.56 10.20
N SER A 98 10.61 7.68 10.27
CA SER A 98 11.46 7.58 11.47
C SER A 98 12.90 7.19 11.20
N THR A 99 13.81 8.10 11.54
CA THR A 99 15.17 7.78 11.97
C THR A 99 15.07 7.15 13.37
N GLY A 100 15.27 5.84 13.48
CA GLY A 100 15.43 5.15 14.76
C GLY A 100 14.71 3.81 14.86
N ASP A 101 15.36 2.86 15.54
CA ASP A 101 14.90 1.50 15.85
C ASP A 101 13.59 1.47 16.65
N THR A 102 12.46 1.76 16.01
CA THR A 102 11.13 1.62 16.61
C THR A 102 10.42 0.42 16.00
N ALA A 103 9.86 -0.44 16.86
CA ALA A 103 9.05 -1.60 16.52
C ALA A 103 8.09 -1.31 15.36
N ALA A 104 7.88 -2.27 14.46
CA ALA A 104 7.01 -2.14 13.30
C ALA A 104 5.67 -1.49 13.70
N VAL A 105 5.51 -0.21 13.33
CA VAL A 105 4.33 0.58 13.69
C VAL A 105 3.13 -0.01 12.97
N ASN A 106 2.04 -0.25 13.69
CA ASN A 106 0.79 -0.73 13.10
C ASN A 106 0.32 0.26 12.02
N TRP A 107 0.16 -0.22 10.79
CA TRP A 107 -0.18 0.61 9.63
C TRP A 107 -1.55 1.32 9.74
N LYS A 108 -2.39 0.93 10.69
CA LYS A 108 -3.67 1.60 10.96
C LYS A 108 -3.51 2.84 11.85
N GLU A 109 -2.31 3.08 12.38
CA GLU A 109 -2.00 4.21 13.25
C GLU A 109 -1.68 5.48 12.45
N TRP A 110 -1.56 6.60 13.17
CA TRP A 110 -1.38 7.92 12.57
C TRP A 110 -0.21 8.04 11.57
N PRO A 111 0.98 7.41 11.78
CA PRO A 111 2.13 7.57 10.88
C PRO A 111 1.92 7.11 9.43
N TYR A 112 0.95 6.23 9.17
CA TYR A 112 0.64 5.75 7.81
C TYR A 112 -0.44 6.60 7.12
N THR A 113 -1.04 7.55 7.86
CA THR A 113 -2.14 8.38 7.38
C THR A 113 -1.65 9.21 6.22
N PHE A 114 -2.23 9.00 5.05
CA PHE A 114 -1.92 9.80 3.88
C PHE A 114 -2.50 11.21 4.09
N ASN A 115 -1.61 12.20 4.21
CA ASN A 115 -1.96 13.59 4.47
C ASN A 115 -1.27 14.55 3.50
N THR A 116 -1.53 15.85 3.64
CA THR A 116 -1.01 16.91 2.76
C THR A 116 0.52 16.98 2.68
N GLY A 117 1.26 16.51 3.68
CA GLY A 117 2.72 16.40 3.64
C GLY A 117 3.21 15.38 2.60
N CYS A 118 2.44 14.32 2.35
CA CYS A 118 2.77 13.31 1.35
C CYS A 118 2.55 13.83 -0.08
N TYR A 119 1.60 14.75 -0.27
CA TYR A 119 1.37 15.39 -1.57
C TYR A 119 2.59 16.18 -2.04
N GLY A 120 3.29 16.87 -1.13
CA GLY A 120 4.45 17.70 -1.48
C GLY A 120 5.66 16.95 -2.05
N CYS A 121 5.89 15.70 -1.63
CA CYS A 121 7.04 14.89 -2.09
C CYS A 121 6.67 13.78 -3.10
N HIS A 122 5.42 13.31 -3.14
CA HIS A 122 4.99 12.21 -4.01
C HIS A 122 4.07 12.63 -5.18
N VAL A 123 3.69 13.91 -5.27
CA VAL A 123 2.88 14.48 -6.36
C VAL A 123 3.64 15.56 -7.15
N SER A 124 4.97 15.65 -6.98
CA SER A 124 5.80 16.51 -7.81
C SER A 124 5.93 15.96 -9.24
N GLN A 125 4.91 16.22 -10.07
CA GLN A 125 4.95 16.49 -11.52
C GLN A 125 3.54 16.54 -12.16
N PHE A 126 2.55 17.16 -11.50
CA PHE A 126 1.49 17.85 -12.24
C PHE A 126 1.87 19.33 -12.35
N ALA A 127 2.96 19.60 -13.06
CA ALA A 127 3.14 20.91 -13.65
C ALA A 127 2.24 20.94 -14.88
N THR A 128 1.34 21.92 -14.89
CA THR A 128 0.47 22.31 -15.98
C THR A 128 1.21 22.42 -17.31
N SER A 129 0.59 21.91 -18.37
CA SER A 129 0.76 22.41 -19.74
C SER A 129 -0.59 22.37 -20.42
#